data_AF-A0A534P2E6-F1
#
_entry.id   AF-A0A534P2E6-F1
#
_cell.length_a   1.000
_cell.length_b   1.000
_cell.length_c   1.000
_cell.angle_alpha   90.00
_cell.angle_beta   90.00
_cell.angle_gamma   90.00
#
_symmetry.space_group_name_H-M   'P 1'
#
loop_
_entity.id
_entity.type
_entity.pdbx_description
1 polymer ?
#
loop_
_entity_poly.entity_id
_entity_poly.type
_entity_poly.pdbx_seq_one_letter_code
_entity_poly.pdbx_strand_id
1 'polypeptide(L)'
;MLHEAGREVEATKQLEQARLRGSKGTLTGAEQNRLRRAGLVLQARIGAASSKPRDAEQALAALDGDLKAAPSNADLRGMVHYAKGLVALSHGDPRQAIESFKLCPETDYDCRRDLISAQQQAGQAAAAAETRSRLLRANARDNIHRGADPAYLFVSSRLKARK
;
A
#
# COMPACT_ATOMS: atom_id res chain seq x y z
N MET A 1 11.92 3.34 0.42
CA MET A 1 11.43 4.72 0.14
C MET A 1 11.67 5.63 1.36
N LEU A 2 11.62 6.97 1.23
CA LEU A 2 11.96 7.91 2.33
C LEU A 2 11.14 7.69 3.61
N HIS A 3 9.83 7.50 3.47
CA HIS A 3 8.92 7.15 4.57
C HIS A 3 9.35 5.85 5.28
N GLU A 4 9.70 4.80 4.53
CA GLU A 4 10.15 3.51 5.10
C GLU A 4 11.49 3.63 5.83
N ALA A 5 12.27 4.68 5.56
CA ALA A 5 13.49 5.01 6.27
C ALA A 5 13.25 5.96 7.46
N GLY A 6 11.99 6.24 7.83
CA GLY A 6 11.60 7.17 8.90
C GLY A 6 11.83 8.65 8.57
N ARG A 7 12.10 8.98 7.30
CA ARG A 7 12.41 10.35 6.83
C ARG A 7 11.15 11.07 6.36
N GLU A 8 10.23 11.27 7.28
CA GLU A 8 8.85 11.70 6.96
C GLU A 8 8.74 13.13 6.46
N VAL A 9 9.61 14.03 6.97
CA VAL A 9 9.66 15.42 6.51
C VAL A 9 10.09 15.48 5.05
N GLU A 10 11.12 14.74 4.67
CA GLU A 10 11.57 14.67 3.28
C GLU A 10 10.58 13.91 2.40
N ALA A 11 9.95 12.85 2.90
CA ALA A 11 8.90 12.14 2.18
C ALA A 11 7.72 13.08 1.83
N THR A 12 7.27 13.89 2.80
CA THR A 12 6.23 14.90 2.60
C THR A 12 6.65 15.92 1.54
N LYS A 13 7.87 16.46 1.64
CA LYS A 13 8.40 17.41 0.65
C LYS A 13 8.43 16.83 -0.77
N GLN A 14 8.88 15.58 -0.91
CA GLN A 14 8.92 14.90 -2.20
C GLN A 14 7.53 14.62 -2.76
N LEU A 15 6.56 14.26 -1.91
CA LEU A 15 5.17 14.09 -2.31
C LEU A 15 4.58 15.40 -2.86
N GLU A 16 4.80 16.52 -2.18
CA GLU A 16 4.32 17.84 -2.66
C GLU A 16 4.97 18.24 -3.98
N GLN A 17 6.28 18.02 -4.14
CA GLN A 17 6.95 18.24 -5.43
C GLN A 17 6.39 17.35 -6.54
N ALA A 18 6.11 16.07 -6.25
CA ALA A 18 5.51 15.16 -7.21
C ALA A 18 4.10 15.61 -7.64
N ARG A 19 3.28 16.08 -6.69
CA ARG A 19 1.95 16.65 -6.98
C ARG A 19 2.04 17.87 -7.89
N LEU A 20 2.93 18.81 -7.57
CA LEU A 20 3.16 20.02 -8.38
C LEU A 20 3.64 19.70 -9.80
N ARG A 21 4.49 18.67 -9.96
CA ARG A 21 4.90 18.22 -11.31
C ARG A 21 3.75 17.54 -12.05
N GLY A 22 2.99 16.70 -11.35
CA GLY A 22 1.85 15.96 -11.89
C GLY A 22 0.72 16.87 -12.39
N SER A 23 0.52 18.04 -11.78
CA SER A 23 -0.52 19.00 -12.17
C SER A 23 -0.12 19.94 -13.31
N LYS A 24 1.17 20.05 -13.63
CA LYS A 24 1.71 20.95 -14.66
C LYS A 24 2.09 20.23 -15.98
N GLY A 25 1.94 18.91 -16.04
CA GLY A 25 2.42 18.08 -17.14
C GLY A 25 1.41 17.83 -18.26
N THR A 26 1.87 17.11 -19.30
CA THR A 26 1.10 16.65 -20.47
C THR A 26 0.17 15.46 -20.18
N LEU A 27 0.03 15.06 -18.91
CA LEU A 27 -0.78 13.91 -18.52
C LEU A 27 -2.25 14.15 -18.86
N THR A 28 -2.92 13.10 -19.34
CA THR A 28 -4.38 13.13 -19.53
C THR A 28 -5.09 13.25 -18.19
N GLY A 29 -6.34 13.74 -18.18
CA GLY A 29 -7.12 13.88 -16.93
C GLY A 29 -7.26 12.57 -16.14
N ALA A 30 -7.32 11.42 -16.83
CA ALA A 30 -7.36 10.11 -16.17
C ALA A 30 -6.04 9.77 -15.45
N GLU A 31 -4.90 10.05 -16.08
CA GLU A 31 -3.57 9.83 -15.52
C GLU A 31 -3.28 10.78 -14.37
N GLN A 32 -3.64 12.06 -14.50
CA GLN A 32 -3.56 13.04 -13.42
C GLN A 32 -4.37 12.58 -12.21
N ASN A 33 -5.59 12.07 -12.42
CA ASN A 33 -6.41 11.55 -11.34
C ASN A 33 -5.81 10.29 -10.69
N ARG A 34 -5.22 9.37 -11.46
CA ARG A 34 -4.52 8.21 -10.90
C ARG A 34 -3.34 8.64 -10.04
N LEU A 35 -2.51 9.56 -10.53
CA LEU A 35 -1.36 10.08 -9.80
C LEU A 35 -1.79 10.83 -8.53
N ARG A 36 -2.84 11.64 -8.61
CA ARG A 36 -3.41 12.33 -7.44
C ARG A 36 -3.84 11.34 -6.37
N ARG A 37 -4.59 10.28 -6.74
CA ARG A 37 -5.05 9.26 -5.79
C ARG A 37 -3.91 8.48 -5.17
N ALA A 38 -2.91 8.08 -5.94
CA ALA A 38 -1.68 7.48 -5.40
C ALA A 38 -0.98 8.41 -4.40
N GLY A 39 -0.93 9.71 -4.72
CA GLY A 39 -0.41 10.73 -3.80
C GLY A 39 -1.25 10.89 -2.53
N LEU A 40 -2.56 10.67 -2.56
CA LEU A 40 -3.40 10.67 -1.36
C LEU A 40 -3.13 9.44 -0.49
N VAL A 41 -2.98 8.26 -1.08
CA VAL A 41 -2.59 7.05 -0.33
C VAL A 41 -1.24 7.26 0.37
N LEU A 42 -0.25 7.83 -0.33
CA LEU A 42 1.04 8.12 0.29
C LEU A 42 0.94 9.16 1.42
N GLN A 43 0.12 10.20 1.24
CA GLN A 43 -0.16 11.16 2.32
C GLN A 43 -0.78 10.46 3.54
N ALA A 44 -1.74 9.56 3.32
CA ALA A 44 -2.36 8.81 4.41
C ALA A 44 -1.34 7.98 5.18
N ARG A 45 -0.44 7.33 4.46
CA ARG A 45 0.60 6.49 5.05
C ARG A 45 1.64 7.30 5.83
N ILE A 46 2.12 8.40 5.27
CA ILE A 46 3.03 9.33 5.95
C ILE A 46 2.34 9.91 7.20
N GLY A 47 1.11 10.42 7.06
CA GLY A 47 0.34 10.99 8.16
C GLY A 47 0.16 10.00 9.32
N ALA A 48 -0.18 8.75 8.99
CA ALA A 48 -0.34 7.68 9.96
C ALA A 48 0.96 7.36 10.73
N ALA A 49 2.11 7.47 10.08
CA ALA A 49 3.41 7.21 10.71
C ALA A 49 4.00 8.42 11.45
N SER A 50 3.55 9.64 11.16
CA SER A 50 4.26 10.88 11.53
C SER A 50 3.66 11.68 12.69
N SER A 51 2.91 11.06 13.62
CA SER A 51 2.12 11.77 14.65
C SER A 51 1.20 12.86 14.07
N LYS A 52 0.78 12.70 12.81
CA LYS A 52 -0.11 13.62 12.09
C LYS A 52 -1.36 12.89 11.59
N PRO A 53 -2.21 12.36 12.50
CA PRO A 53 -3.39 11.60 12.12
C PRO A 53 -4.35 12.40 11.21
N ARG A 54 -4.42 13.73 11.41
CA ARG A 54 -5.24 14.62 10.56
C ARG A 54 -4.86 14.60 9.08
N ASP A 55 -3.59 14.44 8.75
CA ASP A 55 -3.16 14.37 7.35
C ASP A 55 -3.69 13.09 6.68
N ALA A 56 -3.79 12.00 7.45
CA ALA A 56 -4.37 10.74 6.98
C ALA A 56 -5.89 10.80 6.85
N GLU A 57 -6.58 11.44 7.79
CA GLU A 57 -8.02 11.68 7.71
C GLU A 57 -8.40 12.53 6.50
N GLN A 58 -7.65 13.60 6.22
CA GLN A 58 -7.87 14.44 5.05
C GLN A 58 -7.69 13.66 3.74
N ALA A 59 -6.63 12.84 3.67
CA ALA A 59 -6.40 11.99 2.52
C ALA A 59 -7.52 10.98 2.32
N LEU A 60 -7.98 10.35 3.40
CA LEU A 60 -9.13 9.44 3.38
C LEU A 60 -10.40 10.15 2.90
N ALA A 61 -10.71 11.33 3.44
CA ALA A 61 -11.90 12.09 3.07
C ALA A 61 -11.91 12.43 1.57
N ALA A 62 -10.76 12.79 1.01
CA ALA A 62 -10.62 13.05 -0.42
C ALA A 62 -10.84 11.76 -1.26
N LEU A 63 -10.27 10.63 -0.85
CA LEU A 63 -10.47 9.34 -1.52
C LEU A 63 -11.92 8.83 -1.44
N ASP A 64 -12.58 8.98 -0.28
CA ASP A 64 -14.00 8.65 -0.12
C ASP A 64 -14.88 9.56 -1.01
N GLY A 65 -14.52 10.85 -1.14
CA GLY A 65 -15.17 11.77 -2.08
C GLY A 65 -15.05 11.30 -3.53
N ASP A 66 -13.85 10.88 -3.94
CA ASP A 66 -13.63 10.30 -5.27
C ASP A 66 -14.43 9.01 -5.49
N LEU A 67 -14.50 8.14 -4.48
CA LEU A 67 -15.21 6.87 -4.58
C LEU A 67 -16.71 7.09 -4.71
N LYS A 68 -17.28 8.07 -4.01
CA LYS A 68 -18.69 8.47 -4.17
C LYS A 68 -19.00 8.93 -5.59
N ALA A 69 -18.05 9.62 -6.23
CA ALA A 69 -18.20 10.05 -7.63
C ALA A 69 -18.01 8.90 -8.64
N ALA A 70 -17.28 7.84 -8.26
CA ALA A 70 -17.01 6.68 -9.12
C ALA A 70 -17.16 5.34 -8.35
N PRO A 71 -18.39 4.98 -7.93
CA PRO A 71 -18.60 3.89 -6.98
C PRO A 71 -18.23 2.51 -7.54
N SER A 72 -18.27 2.32 -8.86
CA SER A 72 -17.88 1.08 -9.52
C SER A 72 -16.37 0.88 -9.65
N ASN A 73 -15.55 1.86 -9.28
CA ASN A 73 -14.09 1.78 -9.40
C ASN A 73 -13.50 0.88 -8.30
N ALA A 74 -13.12 -0.35 -8.67
CA ALA A 74 -12.57 -1.34 -7.75
C ALA A 74 -11.21 -0.92 -7.16
N ASP A 75 -10.32 -0.34 -7.97
CA ASP A 75 -9.00 0.12 -7.50
C ASP A 75 -9.14 1.20 -6.43
N LEU A 76 -10.01 2.17 -6.68
CA LEU A 76 -10.28 3.26 -5.75
C LEU A 76 -10.92 2.76 -4.45
N ARG A 77 -11.79 1.77 -4.53
CA ARG A 77 -12.35 1.11 -3.34
C ARG A 77 -11.26 0.46 -2.50
N GLY A 78 -10.30 -0.22 -3.13
CA GLY A 78 -9.11 -0.75 -2.46
C GLY A 78 -8.28 0.34 -1.76
N MET A 79 -8.02 1.45 -2.45
CA MET A 79 -7.31 2.61 -1.89
C MET A 79 -8.04 3.21 -0.67
N VAL A 80 -9.37 3.30 -0.72
CA VAL A 80 -10.19 3.77 0.41
C VAL A 80 -10.09 2.82 1.60
N HIS A 81 -10.19 1.50 1.39
CA HIS A 81 -10.02 0.53 2.47
C HIS A 81 -8.63 0.58 3.09
N TYR A 82 -7.59 0.73 2.27
CA TYR A 82 -6.23 0.89 2.76
C TYR A 82 -6.08 2.17 3.58
N ALA A 83 -6.57 3.31 3.08
CA ALA A 83 -6.54 4.58 3.82
C ALA A 83 -7.35 4.53 5.13
N LYS A 84 -8.50 3.85 5.17
CA LYS A 84 -9.28 3.61 6.40
C LYS A 84 -8.47 2.86 7.45
N GLY A 85 -7.75 1.82 7.03
CA GLY A 85 -6.89 1.06 7.95
C GLY A 85 -5.70 1.89 8.47
N LEU A 86 -5.09 2.72 7.61
CA LEU A 86 -4.02 3.64 8.03
C LEU A 86 -4.51 4.69 9.04
N VAL A 87 -5.71 5.25 8.83
CA VAL A 87 -6.33 6.18 9.79
C VAL A 87 -6.56 5.48 11.14
N ALA A 88 -7.13 4.28 11.14
CA ALA A 88 -7.32 3.51 12.37
C ALA A 88 -6.00 3.24 13.11
N LEU A 89 -4.94 2.84 12.39
CA LEU A 89 -3.61 2.69 12.98
C LEU A 89 -3.07 4.00 13.59
N SER A 90 -3.30 5.13 12.92
CA SER A 90 -2.82 6.44 13.41
C SER A 90 -3.49 6.88 14.71
N HIS A 91 -4.67 6.34 15.01
CA HIS A 91 -5.40 6.52 16.27
C HIS A 91 -5.12 5.41 17.30
N GLY A 92 -4.21 4.49 17.00
CA GLY A 92 -3.90 3.38 17.89
C GLY A 92 -4.99 2.31 17.97
N ASP A 93 -5.85 2.19 16.95
CA ASP A 93 -6.86 1.13 16.84
C ASP A 93 -6.45 0.05 15.81
N PRO A 94 -5.60 -0.91 16.22
CA PRO A 94 -5.18 -1.98 15.33
C PRO A 94 -6.33 -2.93 14.96
N ARG A 95 -7.42 -3.00 15.73
CA ARG A 95 -8.55 -3.90 15.42
C ARG A 95 -9.37 -3.34 14.27
N GLN A 96 -9.71 -2.06 14.32
CA GLN A 96 -10.40 -1.39 13.22
C GLN A 96 -9.52 -1.34 11.95
N ALA A 97 -8.21 -1.21 12.13
CA ALA A 97 -7.27 -1.29 11.01
C ALA A 97 -7.33 -2.66 10.31
N ILE A 98 -7.33 -3.76 11.07
CA ILE A 98 -7.44 -5.12 10.54
C ILE A 98 -8.71 -5.29 9.70
N GLU A 99 -9.86 -4.84 10.21
CA GLU A 99 -11.14 -4.97 9.48
C GLU A 99 -11.13 -4.19 8.17
N SER A 100 -10.47 -3.03 8.14
CA SER A 100 -10.31 -2.25 6.92
C SER A 100 -9.34 -2.92 5.94
N PHE A 101 -8.17 -3.36 6.40
CA PHE A 101 -7.14 -3.95 5.53
C PHE A 101 -7.54 -5.29 4.93
N LYS A 102 -8.40 -6.08 5.59
CA LYS A 102 -8.94 -7.32 5.03
C LYS A 102 -9.70 -7.08 3.72
N LEU A 103 -10.31 -5.90 3.55
CA LEU A 103 -11.12 -5.53 2.38
C LEU A 103 -10.27 -5.02 1.19
N CYS A 104 -8.97 -4.84 1.36
CA CYS A 104 -8.07 -4.57 0.23
C CYS A 104 -7.98 -5.78 -0.71
N PRO A 105 -7.62 -5.57 -1.99
CA PRO A 105 -7.24 -6.67 -2.87
C PRO A 105 -6.15 -7.55 -2.25
N GLU A 106 -6.19 -8.86 -2.48
CA GLU A 106 -5.15 -9.78 -2.00
C GLU A 106 -3.78 -9.50 -2.62
N THR A 107 -3.76 -8.93 -3.82
CA THR A 107 -2.56 -8.55 -4.58
C THR A 107 -1.94 -7.24 -4.11
N ASP A 108 -2.59 -6.50 -3.21
CA ASP A 108 -2.05 -5.26 -2.66
C ASP A 108 -1.01 -5.57 -1.57
N TYR A 109 0.26 -5.60 -1.98
CA TYR A 109 1.37 -5.95 -1.10
C TYR A 109 1.49 -5.02 0.12
N ASP A 110 1.30 -3.71 -0.09
CA ASP A 110 1.41 -2.72 0.98
C ASP A 110 0.30 -2.92 2.02
N CYS A 111 -0.95 -3.10 1.56
CA CYS A 111 -2.06 -3.35 2.47
C CYS A 111 -1.88 -4.68 3.24
N ARG A 112 -1.35 -5.73 2.61
CA ARG A 112 -1.08 -7.01 3.29
C ARG A 112 0.09 -6.92 4.27
N ARG A 113 1.13 -6.16 3.97
CA ARG A 113 2.21 -5.88 4.93
C ARG A 113 1.66 -5.16 6.16
N ASP A 114 0.84 -4.14 5.96
CA ASP A 114 0.32 -3.35 7.08
C ASP A 114 -0.77 -4.09 7.87
N LEU A 115 -1.50 -5.01 7.23
CA LEU A 115 -2.36 -5.98 7.92
C LEU A 115 -1.57 -6.86 8.88
N ILE A 116 -0.38 -7.36 8.48
CA ILE A 116 0.49 -8.15 9.37
C ILE A 116 0.88 -7.31 10.58
N SER A 117 1.31 -6.06 10.37
CA SER A 117 1.67 -5.15 11.46
C SER A 117 0.49 -4.89 12.41
N ALA A 118 -0.70 -4.64 11.87
CA ALA A 118 -1.91 -4.43 12.67
C ALA A 118 -2.29 -5.68 13.48
N GLN A 119 -2.22 -6.87 12.86
CA GLN A 119 -2.44 -8.16 13.53
C GLN A 119 -1.46 -8.37 14.68
N GLN A 120 -0.18 -8.04 14.51
CA GLN A 120 0.83 -8.11 15.56
C GLN A 120 0.52 -7.16 16.72
N GLN A 121 0.18 -5.90 16.43
CA GLN A 121 -0.21 -4.91 17.44
C GLN A 121 -1.47 -5.31 18.22
N ALA A 122 -2.42 -5.99 17.55
CA ALA A 122 -3.63 -6.52 18.16
C ALA A 122 -3.43 -7.85 18.92
N GLY A 123 -2.20 -8.40 18.97
CA GLY A 123 -1.91 -9.68 19.62
C GLY A 123 -2.33 -10.93 18.82
N GLN A 124 -2.70 -10.79 17.54
CA GLN A 124 -3.13 -11.87 16.66
C GLN A 124 -1.95 -12.55 15.95
N ALA A 125 -0.99 -13.08 16.70
CA ALA A 125 0.27 -13.61 16.16
C ALA A 125 0.08 -14.75 15.13
N ALA A 126 -0.88 -15.66 15.36
CA ALA A 126 -1.18 -16.75 14.43
C ALA A 126 -1.72 -16.22 13.09
N ALA A 127 -2.64 -15.25 13.14
CA ALA A 127 -3.18 -14.62 11.93
C ALA A 127 -2.11 -13.82 11.17
N ALA A 128 -1.23 -13.11 11.89
CA ALA A 128 -0.08 -12.43 11.30
C ALA A 128 0.86 -13.39 10.55
N ALA A 129 1.15 -14.56 11.15
CA ALA A 129 1.96 -15.59 10.53
C ALA A 129 1.30 -16.18 9.27
N GLU A 130 -0.01 -16.42 9.31
CA GLU A 130 -0.77 -16.90 8.15
C GLU A 130 -0.79 -15.87 7.01
N THR A 131 -1.06 -14.60 7.32
CA THR A 131 -1.02 -13.50 6.35
C THR A 131 0.38 -13.36 5.74
N ARG A 132 1.44 -13.43 6.57
CA ARG A 132 2.83 -13.42 6.10
C ARG A 132 3.13 -14.61 5.18
N SER A 133 2.68 -15.81 5.55
CA SER A 133 2.85 -17.00 4.71
C SER A 133 2.15 -16.86 3.35
N ARG A 134 0.92 -16.34 3.33
CA ARG A 134 0.22 -16.03 2.06
C ARG A 134 0.97 -14.99 1.23
N LEU A 135 1.42 -13.90 1.86
CA LEU A 135 2.15 -12.83 1.19
C LEU A 135 3.47 -13.32 0.58
N LEU A 136 4.22 -14.14 1.31
CA LEU A 136 5.47 -14.73 0.82
C LEU A 136 5.25 -15.76 -0.29
N ARG A 137 4.16 -16.53 -0.24
CA ARG A 137 3.75 -17.42 -1.35
C ARG A 137 3.30 -16.63 -2.58
N ALA A 138 2.84 -15.39 -2.40
CA ALA A 138 2.43 -14.51 -3.49
C ALA A 138 3.62 -13.78 -4.17
N ASN A 139 4.82 -13.74 -3.57
CA ASN A 139 6.01 -13.14 -4.19
C ASN A 139 6.59 -14.04 -5.28
N ALA A 140 7.03 -13.57 -6.45
CA ALA A 140 6.76 -12.33 -7.22
C ALA A 140 6.93 -12.60 -8.75
N ARG A 141 7.07 -13.89 -9.14
CA ARG A 141 7.20 -14.37 -10.53
C ARG A 141 5.93 -15.08 -11.02
N ASP A 142 5.12 -15.64 -10.12
CA ASP A 142 4.04 -16.55 -10.50
C ASP A 142 2.72 -15.87 -10.88
N ASN A 143 2.54 -14.59 -10.54
CA ASN A 143 1.37 -13.83 -10.97
C ASN A 143 1.45 -13.34 -12.43
N ILE A 144 2.52 -13.65 -13.17
CA ILE A 144 2.61 -13.48 -14.64
C ILE A 144 1.96 -14.67 -15.40
N HIS A 145 1.57 -15.75 -14.72
CA HIS A 145 1.12 -16.98 -15.38
C HIS A 145 -0.40 -17.23 -15.40
N ARG A 146 -1.26 -16.23 -15.20
CA ARG A 146 -2.68 -16.37 -15.61
C ARG A 146 -2.86 -16.19 -17.12
N GLY A 147 -2.04 -16.86 -17.95
CA GLY A 147 -2.32 -16.94 -19.39
C GLY A 147 -1.20 -17.36 -20.36
N ALA A 148 0.09 -17.13 -20.08
CA ALA A 148 1.17 -17.62 -20.95
C ALA A 148 2.50 -17.72 -20.17
N ASP A 149 3.28 -18.74 -20.49
CA ASP A 149 4.61 -19.01 -19.94
C ASP A 149 5.58 -17.82 -20.16
N PRO A 150 6.44 -17.48 -19.18
CA PRO A 150 7.85 -17.64 -19.52
C PRO A 150 8.62 -18.43 -18.47
N ALA A 151 9.32 -19.46 -18.95
CA ALA A 151 10.31 -20.23 -18.22
C ALA A 151 11.33 -19.35 -17.48
N TYR A 152 11.39 -19.49 -16.15
CA TYR A 152 12.49 -18.94 -15.36
C TYR A 152 13.51 -20.04 -15.03
N LEU A 153 14.65 -19.98 -15.71
CA LEU A 153 15.88 -20.70 -15.37
C LEU A 153 16.30 -20.37 -13.93
N PHE A 154 16.18 -21.33 -13.02
CA PHE A 154 16.93 -21.31 -11.77
C PHE A 154 18.39 -21.67 -12.08
N VAL A 155 19.26 -20.67 -12.22
CA VAL A 155 20.71 -20.90 -12.16
C VAL A 155 21.09 -21.05 -10.69
N SER A 156 21.05 -22.28 -10.17
CA SER A 156 21.78 -22.60 -8.94
C SER A 156 23.25 -22.80 -9.31
N SER A 157 24.12 -21.85 -8.99
CA SER A 157 25.56 -22.07 -9.07
C SER A 157 25.97 -23.04 -7.96
N ARG A 158 26.01 -24.34 -8.28
CA ARG A 158 26.78 -25.30 -7.48
C ARG A 158 28.25 -25.00 -7.72
N LEU A 159 28.84 -24.13 -6.90
CA LEU A 159 30.29 -24.07 -6.76
C LEU A 159 30.75 -25.42 -6.19
N LYS A 160 31.17 -26.33 -7.07
CA LYS A 160 31.95 -27.50 -6.64
C LYS A 160 33.28 -26.97 -6.10
N ALA A 161 33.50 -27.10 -4.80
CA ALA A 161 34.83 -27.00 -4.22
C ALA A 161 35.73 -28.01 -4.94
N ARG A 162 36.76 -27.53 -5.64
CA ARG A 162 37.83 -28.39 -6.15
C ARG A 162 38.71 -28.77 -4.97
N LYS A 163 38.99 -30.07 -4.84
CA LYS A 163 39.99 -30.63 -3.94
C LYS A 163 41.39 -30.15 -4.34
#